data_AF-A0A7C7IJT7-F1
#
_entry.id   AF-A0A7C7IJT7-F1
#
_cell.length_a   1.000
_cell.length_b   1.000
_cell.length_c   1.000
_cell.angle_alpha   90.00
_cell.angle_beta   90.00
_cell.angle_gamma   90.00
#
_symmetry.space_group_name_H-M   'P 1'
#
loop_
_entity.id
_entity.type
_entity.pdbx_description
1 polymer ?
#
loop_
_entity_poly.entity_id
_entity_poly.type
_entity_poly.pdbx_seq_one_letter_code
_entity_poly.pdbx_strand_id
1 'polypeptide(L)'
;MKEVANGIYCRIDPAGRTNVGFIDCGDRLIFVDTTLFSRTTREAISSARAISKKPFSYLVNTHYHPDHTFGNQEFSCPIVAHRLCSSLMRNRLPEELRTRIETFPKESKSRLEEVKLTYPSQDFDEEIILDDTHKTTLVHTSGHTPDSLAVALPEEGVVFAGDLLFVGYHPFLIDAEIESWLTGLEKLKGLKAQVIIPGHGFLTDTSGIEDMISYLRTFRDNLVKLKREGYSKEELAIRPEMLSLPSRLKEERIAINIQAMYDKTVI
;
A
#
# COMPACT_ATOMS: atom_id res chain seq x y z
N MET A 1 -13.37 1.99 13.43
CA MET A 1 -11.89 2.03 13.52
C MET A 1 -11.50 1.73 14.94
N LYS A 2 -10.28 1.25 15.16
CA LYS A 2 -9.72 0.97 16.48
C LYS A 2 -8.50 1.85 16.71
N GLU A 3 -8.35 2.33 17.93
CA GLU A 3 -7.15 3.04 18.36
C GLU A 3 -6.00 2.03 18.48
N VAL A 4 -4.83 2.38 17.94
CA VAL A 4 -3.62 1.55 18.00
C VAL A 4 -2.51 2.20 18.81
N ALA A 5 -2.55 3.52 18.91
CA ALA A 5 -1.79 4.34 19.85
C ALA A 5 -2.58 5.64 20.08
N ASN A 6 -2.18 6.44 21.07
CA ASN A 6 -2.88 7.67 21.43
C ASN A 6 -3.11 8.58 20.21
N GLY A 7 -4.38 8.80 19.83
CA GLY A 7 -4.74 9.66 18.70
C GLY A 7 -4.55 9.02 17.32
N ILE A 8 -4.11 7.76 17.23
CA ILE A 8 -3.90 7.05 15.96
C ILE A 8 -4.85 5.88 15.86
N TYR A 9 -5.62 5.87 14.78
CA TYR A 9 -6.69 4.91 14.56
C TYR A 9 -6.51 4.21 13.22
N CYS A 10 -6.79 2.91 13.17
CA CYS A 10 -6.82 2.16 11.92
C CYS A 10 -8.11 1.33 11.77
N ARG A 11 -8.40 0.94 10.54
CA ARG A 11 -9.35 -0.10 10.19
C ARG A 11 -8.60 -1.18 9.42
N ILE A 12 -8.35 -2.30 10.09
CA ILE A 12 -7.84 -3.51 9.45
C ILE A 12 -8.98 -4.21 8.72
N ASP A 13 -8.80 -4.50 7.44
CA ASP A 13 -9.77 -5.27 6.68
C ASP A 13 -9.56 -6.78 6.93
N PRO A 14 -10.57 -7.50 7.46
CA PRO A 14 -10.39 -8.91 7.85
C PRO A 14 -10.20 -9.85 6.66
N ALA A 15 -10.50 -9.41 5.43
CA ALA A 15 -10.30 -10.19 4.22
C ALA A 15 -8.98 -9.86 3.50
N GLY A 16 -8.11 -9.05 4.12
CA GLY A 16 -6.82 -8.67 3.55
C GLY A 16 -6.91 -7.63 2.44
N ARG A 17 -8.01 -6.89 2.35
CA ARG A 17 -8.08 -5.68 1.51
C ARG A 17 -7.33 -4.53 2.19
N THR A 18 -7.36 -3.36 1.58
CA THR A 18 -6.62 -2.18 2.01
C THR A 18 -6.97 -1.75 3.43
N ASN A 19 -5.94 -1.58 4.25
CA ASN A 19 -6.04 -0.96 5.55
C ASN A 19 -6.00 0.57 5.39
N VAL A 20 -6.83 1.25 6.17
CA VAL A 20 -6.90 2.72 6.19
C VAL A 20 -6.91 3.22 7.62
N GLY A 21 -6.53 4.47 7.84
CA GLY A 21 -6.56 5.04 9.19
C GLY A 21 -6.66 6.54 9.22
N PHE A 22 -6.70 7.10 10.42
CA PHE A 22 -6.59 8.53 10.62
C PHE A 22 -5.80 8.84 11.89
N ILE A 23 -5.23 10.05 11.90
CA ILE A 23 -4.45 10.64 12.97
C ILE A 23 -5.22 11.85 13.47
N ASP A 24 -5.42 11.97 14.78
CA ASP A 24 -6.09 13.10 15.44
C ASP A 24 -5.08 14.10 16.02
N CYS A 25 -4.74 15.10 15.21
CA CYS A 25 -3.79 16.17 15.54
C CYS A 25 -4.40 17.29 16.42
N GLY A 26 -5.41 16.99 17.24
CA GLY A 26 -6.00 17.95 18.16
C GLY A 26 -7.08 18.85 17.55
N ASP A 27 -6.75 19.73 16.60
CA ASP A 27 -7.72 20.62 15.94
C ASP A 27 -8.21 20.09 14.56
N ARG A 28 -7.49 19.11 14.01
CA ARG A 28 -7.68 18.54 12.68
C ARG A 28 -7.39 17.05 12.64
N LEU A 29 -7.85 16.40 11.57
CA LEU A 29 -7.57 15.01 11.28
C LEU A 29 -6.76 14.88 9.98
N ILE A 30 -5.84 13.91 9.95
CA ILE A 30 -5.17 13.44 8.73
C ILE A 30 -5.68 12.03 8.45
N PHE A 31 -6.18 11.78 7.25
CA PHE A 31 -6.59 10.43 6.82
C PHE A 31 -5.48 9.80 5.99
N VAL A 32 -5.24 8.50 6.15
CA VAL A 32 -4.21 7.75 5.41
C VAL A 32 -4.88 6.68 4.56
N ASP A 33 -4.66 6.80 3.25
CA ASP A 33 -5.21 6.00 2.16
C ASP A 33 -6.74 5.98 2.08
N THR A 34 -7.22 5.48 0.95
CA THR A 34 -8.64 5.19 0.74
C THR A 34 -8.81 3.71 0.43
N THR A 35 -9.93 3.33 -0.19
CA THR A 35 -10.18 1.95 -0.59
C THR A 35 -10.53 1.89 -2.07
N LEU A 36 -10.48 0.69 -2.65
CA LEU A 36 -10.84 0.43 -4.05
C LEU A 36 -12.22 0.97 -4.46
N PHE A 37 -13.17 1.09 -3.52
CA PHE A 37 -14.51 1.58 -3.82
C PHE A 37 -14.90 2.76 -2.93
N SER A 38 -15.52 3.77 -3.54
CA SER A 38 -16.06 4.95 -2.84
C SER A 38 -16.96 4.58 -1.66
N ARG A 39 -17.82 3.57 -1.80
CA ARG A 39 -18.67 3.08 -0.71
C ARG A 39 -17.87 2.61 0.51
N THR A 40 -16.83 1.79 0.32
CA THR A 40 -16.01 1.28 1.44
C THR A 40 -15.16 2.38 2.07
N THR A 41 -14.81 3.41 1.30
CA THR A 41 -14.18 4.64 1.80
C THR A 41 -15.14 5.46 2.65
N ARG A 42 -16.40 5.66 2.22
CA ARG A 42 -17.46 6.31 3.02
C ARG A 42 -17.73 5.59 4.35
N GLU A 43 -17.70 4.26 4.36
CA GLU A 43 -17.83 3.46 5.59
C GLU A 43 -16.64 3.69 6.55
N ALA A 44 -15.43 3.87 5.99
CA ALA A 44 -14.23 4.20 6.77
C ALA A 44 -14.34 5.60 7.37
N ILE A 45 -14.72 6.58 6.56
CA ILE A 45 -14.98 7.97 6.97
C ILE A 45 -16.05 8.00 8.05
N SER A 46 -17.15 7.26 7.88
CA SER A 46 -18.24 7.19 8.87
C SER A 46 -17.74 6.62 10.20
N SER A 47 -16.88 5.60 10.15
CA SER A 47 -16.24 5.03 11.34
C SER A 47 -15.30 6.02 12.04
N ALA A 48 -14.53 6.82 11.28
CA ALA A 48 -13.70 7.89 11.83
C ALA A 48 -14.57 9.00 12.45
N ARG A 49 -15.66 9.37 11.77
CA ARG A 49 -16.63 10.37 12.23
C ARG A 49 -17.39 9.96 13.47
N ALA A 50 -17.49 8.66 13.77
CA ALA A 50 -18.04 8.19 15.03
C ALA A 50 -17.09 8.47 16.22
N ILE A 51 -15.79 8.60 15.96
CA ILE A 51 -14.75 8.88 16.96
C ILE A 51 -14.50 10.39 17.08
N SER A 52 -14.35 11.09 15.96
CA SER A 52 -14.01 12.52 15.95
C SER A 52 -14.79 13.32 14.90
N LYS A 53 -15.27 14.50 15.30
CA LYS A 53 -16.00 15.45 14.42
C LYS A 53 -15.12 16.55 13.83
N LYS A 54 -13.82 16.56 14.16
CA LYS A 54 -12.84 17.55 13.68
C LYS A 54 -12.68 17.50 12.15
N PRO A 55 -12.37 18.59 11.45
CA PRO A 55 -12.22 18.58 10.00
C PRO A 55 -11.08 17.64 9.56
N PHE A 56 -11.23 16.97 8.42
CA PHE A 56 -10.07 16.38 7.74
C PHE A 56 -9.34 17.53 7.06
N SER A 57 -8.08 17.78 7.45
CA SER A 57 -7.25 18.79 6.81
C SER A 57 -6.38 18.22 5.71
N TYR A 58 -6.06 16.92 5.78
CA TYR A 58 -5.30 16.22 4.74
C TYR A 58 -5.82 14.80 4.53
N LEU A 59 -5.75 14.35 3.28
CA LEU A 59 -5.70 12.95 2.92
C LEU A 59 -4.29 12.65 2.42
N VAL A 60 -3.67 11.58 2.92
CA VAL A 60 -2.37 11.10 2.44
C VAL A 60 -2.59 9.86 1.59
N ASN A 61 -2.06 9.83 0.36
CA ASN A 61 -1.95 8.60 -0.41
C ASN A 61 -0.54 8.04 -0.27
N THR A 62 -0.43 6.79 0.19
CA THR A 62 0.86 6.11 0.35
C THR A 62 1.50 5.77 -0.99
N HIS A 63 0.68 5.57 -2.04
CA HIS A 63 1.10 5.38 -3.42
C HIS A 63 -0.10 5.43 -4.37
N TYR A 64 0.16 5.35 -5.69
CA TYR A 64 -0.82 5.57 -6.73
C TYR A 64 -1.84 4.45 -6.96
N HIS A 65 -1.65 3.25 -6.39
CA HIS A 65 -2.49 2.09 -6.72
C HIS A 65 -3.98 2.32 -6.41
N PRO A 66 -4.87 1.72 -7.20
CA PRO A 66 -6.29 2.05 -7.19
C PRO A 66 -6.97 1.73 -5.86
N ASP A 67 -6.56 0.67 -5.18
CA ASP A 67 -7.16 0.30 -3.91
C ASP A 67 -6.76 1.22 -2.75
N HIS A 68 -5.79 2.11 -2.95
CA HIS A 68 -5.43 3.18 -2.02
C HIS A 68 -5.97 4.56 -2.45
N THR A 69 -6.35 4.73 -3.73
CA THR A 69 -6.64 6.05 -4.31
C THR A 69 -8.02 6.22 -4.95
N PHE A 70 -8.75 5.15 -5.29
CA PHE A 70 -10.05 5.27 -5.97
C PHE A 70 -11.13 5.92 -5.08
N GLY A 71 -10.97 5.88 -3.77
CA GLY A 71 -11.83 6.58 -2.83
C GLY A 71 -11.50 8.06 -2.63
N ASN A 72 -10.47 8.60 -3.26
CA ASN A 72 -10.01 9.98 -3.07
C ASN A 72 -11.13 11.02 -3.24
N GLN A 73 -12.08 10.76 -4.16
CA GLN A 73 -13.25 11.62 -4.41
C GLN A 73 -14.13 11.89 -3.19
N GLU A 74 -14.05 11.07 -2.14
CA GLU A 74 -14.88 11.20 -0.94
C GLU A 74 -14.29 12.22 0.06
N PHE A 75 -13.14 12.83 -0.25
CA PHE A 75 -12.49 13.87 0.53
C PHE A 75 -12.47 15.20 -0.23
N SER A 76 -12.70 16.30 0.50
CA SER A 76 -12.66 17.67 -0.02
C SER A 76 -11.44 18.47 0.45
N CYS A 77 -10.57 17.85 1.25
CA CYS A 77 -9.33 18.45 1.73
C CYS A 77 -8.19 18.22 0.72
N PRO A 78 -7.06 18.95 0.85
CA PRO A 78 -5.86 18.66 0.09
C PRO A 78 -5.42 17.21 0.23
N ILE A 79 -5.05 16.62 -0.91
CA ILE A 79 -4.48 15.28 -1.00
C ILE A 79 -2.97 15.42 -1.16
N VAL A 80 -2.22 14.86 -0.22
CA VAL A 80 -0.76 14.90 -0.15
C VAL A 80 -0.21 13.53 -0.54
N ALA A 81 0.79 13.52 -1.42
CA ALA A 81 1.47 12.29 -1.83
C ALA A 81 2.90 12.61 -2.29
N HIS A 82 3.68 11.58 -2.59
CA HIS A 82 4.97 11.77 -3.24
C HIS A 82 4.81 12.41 -4.64
N ARG A 83 5.79 13.23 -5.09
CA ARG A 83 5.77 13.97 -6.38
C ARG A 83 5.45 13.15 -7.62
N LEU A 84 5.78 11.85 -7.61
CA LEU A 84 5.48 10.98 -8.75
C LEU A 84 4.00 10.54 -8.78
N CYS A 85 3.30 10.53 -7.65
CA CYS A 85 1.99 9.90 -7.49
C CYS A 85 0.94 10.48 -8.45
N SER A 86 0.77 11.81 -8.47
CA SER A 86 -0.24 12.46 -9.32
C SER A 86 -0.02 12.14 -10.81
N SER A 87 1.23 12.11 -11.27
CA SER A 87 1.57 11.78 -12.65
C SER A 87 1.32 10.30 -12.98
N LEU A 88 1.71 9.38 -12.09
CA LEU A 88 1.43 7.94 -12.24
C LEU A 88 -0.07 7.68 -12.29
N MET A 89 -0.84 8.31 -11.40
CA MET A 89 -2.29 8.20 -11.39
C MET A 89 -2.91 8.66 -12.71
N ARG A 90 -2.51 9.84 -13.22
CA ARG A 90 -3.04 10.39 -14.49
C ARG A 90 -2.71 9.53 -15.69
N ASN A 91 -1.53 8.92 -15.70
CA ASN A 91 -1.05 8.13 -16.83
C ASN A 91 -1.56 6.69 -16.84
N ARG A 92 -1.83 6.10 -15.66
CA ARG A 92 -2.12 4.67 -15.53
C ARG A 92 -3.57 4.35 -15.15
N LEU A 93 -4.15 5.11 -14.21
CA LEU A 93 -5.45 4.76 -13.64
C LEU A 93 -6.65 4.88 -14.60
N PRO A 94 -6.68 5.77 -15.62
CA PRO A 94 -7.81 5.80 -16.55
C PRO A 94 -8.00 4.47 -17.28
N GLU A 95 -6.91 3.89 -17.80
CA GLU A 95 -6.95 2.63 -18.52
C GLU A 95 -7.14 1.43 -17.57
N GLU A 96 -6.52 1.49 -16.39
CA GLU A 96 -6.73 0.47 -15.37
C GLU A 96 -8.18 0.44 -14.87
N LEU A 97 -8.81 1.60 -14.64
CA LEU A 97 -10.22 1.70 -14.27
C LEU A 97 -11.12 1.12 -15.37
N ARG A 98 -10.86 1.46 -16.65
CA ARG A 98 -11.59 0.89 -17.80
C ARG A 98 -11.48 -0.63 -17.83
N THR A 99 -10.26 -1.15 -17.73
CA THR A 99 -9.99 -2.60 -17.71
C THR A 99 -10.70 -3.30 -16.54
N ARG A 100 -10.68 -2.70 -15.35
CA ARG A 100 -11.37 -3.26 -14.17
C ARG A 100 -12.89 -3.25 -14.34
N ILE A 101 -13.47 -2.19 -14.91
CA ILE A 101 -14.92 -2.13 -15.22
C ILE A 101 -15.32 -3.24 -16.21
N GLU A 102 -14.46 -3.56 -17.17
CA GLU A 102 -14.71 -4.60 -18.18
C GLU A 102 -14.55 -6.02 -17.64
N THR A 103 -13.63 -6.23 -16.70
CA THR A 103 -13.23 -7.57 -16.23
C THR A 103 -13.86 -7.99 -14.89
N PHE A 104 -14.28 -7.04 -14.05
CA PHE A 104 -14.83 -7.36 -12.73
C PHE A 104 -16.28 -7.89 -12.83
N PRO A 105 -16.70 -8.75 -11.88
CA PRO A 105 -18.10 -9.18 -11.79
C PRO A 105 -19.08 -8.01 -11.70
N LYS A 106 -20.31 -8.20 -12.18
CA LYS A 106 -21.33 -7.14 -12.31
C LYS A 106 -21.53 -6.27 -11.06
N GLU A 107 -21.52 -6.87 -9.86
CA GLU A 107 -21.69 -6.14 -8.59
C GLU A 107 -20.51 -5.20 -8.30
N SER A 108 -19.29 -5.63 -8.60
CA SER A 108 -18.10 -4.79 -8.44
C SER A 108 -17.99 -3.77 -9.57
N LYS A 109 -18.42 -4.12 -10.78
CA LYS A 109 -18.45 -3.22 -11.94
C LYS A 109 -19.22 -1.94 -11.65
N SER A 110 -20.46 -2.03 -11.15
CA SER A 110 -21.28 -0.83 -10.87
C SER A 110 -20.63 0.08 -9.83
N ARG A 111 -19.89 -0.50 -8.88
CA ARG A 111 -19.14 0.27 -7.86
C ARG A 111 -17.90 0.95 -8.43
N LEU A 112 -17.28 0.38 -9.47
CA LEU A 112 -16.16 1.01 -10.18
C LEU A 112 -16.64 2.13 -11.11
N GLU A 113 -17.83 1.99 -11.70
CA GLU A 113 -18.43 3.05 -12.53
C GLU A 113 -18.74 4.33 -11.74
N GLU A 114 -18.85 4.25 -10.40
CA GLU A 114 -18.97 5.41 -9.50
C GLU A 114 -17.65 6.17 -9.31
N VAL A 115 -16.50 5.58 -9.68
CA VAL A 115 -15.17 6.16 -9.44
C VAL A 115 -14.93 7.33 -10.37
N LYS A 116 -14.63 8.47 -9.76
CA LYS A 116 -14.10 9.69 -10.36
C LYS A 116 -12.66 9.81 -9.90
N LEU A 117 -11.72 9.70 -10.83
CA LEU A 117 -10.30 9.81 -10.52
C LEU A 117 -10.00 11.21 -9.96
N THR A 118 -9.64 11.26 -8.67
CA THR A 118 -9.28 12.47 -7.94
C THR A 118 -7.82 12.36 -7.51
N TYR A 119 -7.02 13.33 -7.96
CA TYR A 119 -5.55 13.25 -7.89
C TYR A 119 -4.98 14.04 -6.71
N PRO A 120 -3.79 13.66 -6.21
CA PRO A 120 -3.00 14.49 -5.31
C PRO A 120 -2.87 15.93 -5.80
N SER A 121 -3.09 16.86 -4.87
CA SER A 121 -3.05 18.31 -5.10
C SER A 121 -1.82 18.98 -4.50
N GLN A 122 -1.12 18.27 -3.61
CA GLN A 122 0.11 18.70 -2.98
C GLN A 122 1.11 17.53 -3.03
N ASP A 123 2.37 17.86 -3.22
CA ASP A 123 3.43 16.87 -3.27
C ASP A 123 4.63 17.24 -2.39
N PHE A 124 5.46 16.22 -2.19
CA PHE A 124 6.78 16.35 -1.59
C PHE A 124 7.75 15.40 -2.30
N ASP A 125 9.02 15.63 -2.06
CA ASP A 125 10.13 14.91 -2.69
C ASP A 125 10.58 13.73 -1.80
N GLU A 126 11.50 13.94 -0.87
CA GLU A 126 12.02 12.84 -0.04
C GLU A 126 11.30 12.74 1.31
N GLU A 127 11.10 13.86 2.01
CA GLU A 127 10.52 13.89 3.34
C GLU A 127 9.80 15.22 3.62
N ILE A 128 8.72 15.19 4.39
CA ILE A 128 8.05 16.39 4.92
C ILE A 128 7.38 16.10 6.27
N ILE A 129 7.43 17.06 7.20
CA ILE A 129 6.58 17.07 8.39
C ILE A 129 5.24 17.72 8.00
N LEU A 130 4.17 16.93 8.00
CA LEU A 130 2.83 17.38 7.59
C LEU A 130 2.06 18.03 8.74
N ASP A 131 2.35 17.63 9.99
CA ASP A 131 1.72 18.16 11.19
C ASP A 131 2.65 18.06 12.40
N ASP A 132 2.72 19.14 13.20
CA ASP A 132 3.64 19.26 14.33
C ASP A 132 3.13 18.56 15.61
N THR A 133 1.82 18.30 15.75
CA THR A 133 1.22 17.75 16.98
C THR A 133 1.77 16.36 17.31
N HIS A 134 1.85 15.50 16.30
CA HIS A 134 2.43 14.15 16.40
C HIS A 134 3.76 14.02 15.65
N LYS A 135 4.31 15.13 15.13
CA LYS A 135 5.37 15.14 14.11
C LYS A 135 5.07 14.12 13.01
N THR A 136 3.90 14.22 12.40
CA THR A 136 3.49 13.31 11.32
C THR A 136 4.40 13.54 10.12
N THR A 137 5.33 12.63 9.90
CA THR A 137 6.34 12.75 8.84
C THR A 137 6.01 11.81 7.69
N LEU A 138 5.94 12.34 6.47
CA LEU A 138 5.86 11.53 5.26
C LEU A 138 7.27 11.26 4.76
N VAL A 139 7.61 9.99 4.53
CA VAL A 139 8.95 9.56 4.13
C VAL A 139 8.86 8.76 2.84
N HIS A 140 9.52 9.21 1.78
CA HIS A 140 9.62 8.46 0.53
C HIS A 140 10.51 7.23 0.69
N THR A 141 9.98 6.08 0.29
CA THR A 141 10.66 4.78 0.41
C THR A 141 10.92 4.14 -0.94
N SER A 142 10.07 4.41 -1.95
CA SER A 142 10.01 3.62 -3.19
C SER A 142 9.77 2.12 -2.89
N GLY A 143 9.96 1.24 -3.88
CA GLY A 143 9.90 -0.21 -3.71
C GLY A 143 8.73 -0.85 -4.43
N HIS A 144 7.62 -1.04 -3.71
CA HIS A 144 6.38 -1.58 -4.28
C HIS A 144 5.92 -0.79 -5.50
N THR A 145 6.03 0.53 -5.41
CA THR A 145 5.91 1.45 -6.54
C THR A 145 6.96 2.57 -6.40
N PRO A 146 7.32 3.27 -7.50
CA PRO A 146 8.28 4.37 -7.43
C PRO A 146 7.84 5.54 -6.53
N ASP A 147 6.55 5.69 -6.25
CA ASP A 147 5.97 6.74 -5.40
C ASP A 147 5.57 6.28 -4.00
N SER A 148 5.89 5.04 -3.62
CA SER A 148 5.63 4.53 -2.27
C SER A 148 6.27 5.42 -1.19
N LEU A 149 5.46 5.75 -0.17
CA LEU A 149 5.86 6.44 1.04
C LEU A 149 5.34 5.72 2.29
N ALA A 150 5.95 6.05 3.43
CA ALA A 150 5.46 5.73 4.77
C ALA A 150 4.99 6.99 5.50
N VAL A 151 4.01 6.85 6.41
CA VAL A 151 3.58 7.90 7.33
C VAL A 151 4.07 7.56 8.73
N ALA A 152 5.07 8.28 9.21
CA ALA A 152 5.74 8.04 10.48
C ALA A 152 5.22 8.95 11.59
N LEU A 153 4.95 8.36 12.75
CA LEU A 153 4.55 9.02 13.99
C LEU A 153 5.54 8.60 15.08
N PRO A 154 6.73 9.23 15.12
CA PRO A 154 7.85 8.75 15.93
C PRO A 154 7.58 8.87 17.44
N GLU A 155 6.77 9.83 17.87
CA GLU A 155 6.47 10.03 19.29
C GLU A 155 5.57 8.92 19.85
N GLU A 156 4.67 8.40 19.03
CA GLU A 156 3.79 7.28 19.37
C GLU A 156 4.35 5.92 18.97
N GLY A 157 5.48 5.90 18.26
CA GLY A 157 6.09 4.67 17.76
C GLY A 157 5.21 3.96 16.74
N VAL A 158 4.49 4.69 15.89
CA VAL A 158 3.58 4.13 14.87
C VAL A 158 4.02 4.49 13.47
N VAL A 159 3.88 3.56 12.52
CA VAL A 159 4.03 3.84 11.08
C VAL A 159 2.89 3.24 10.28
N PHE A 160 2.31 4.01 9.35
CA PHE A 160 1.57 3.46 8.22
C PHE A 160 2.54 3.17 7.09
N ALA A 161 2.68 1.90 6.72
CA ALA A 161 3.68 1.46 5.75
C ALA A 161 3.17 1.44 4.29
N GLY A 162 1.87 1.60 4.08
CA GLY A 162 1.26 1.29 2.78
C GLY A 162 1.70 -0.09 2.28
N ASP A 163 1.81 -0.23 0.98
CA ASP A 163 2.17 -1.50 0.35
C ASP A 163 3.66 -1.81 0.35
N LEU A 164 4.48 -1.08 1.13
CA LEU A 164 5.78 -1.63 1.52
C LEU A 164 5.60 -2.95 2.29
N LEU A 165 4.46 -3.14 2.95
CA LEU A 165 4.23 -4.28 3.82
C LEU A 165 2.89 -4.97 3.54
N PHE A 166 2.97 -6.28 3.32
CA PHE A 166 1.85 -7.21 3.23
C PHE A 166 2.04 -8.30 4.30
N VAL A 167 1.18 -8.35 5.30
CA VAL A 167 1.34 -9.24 6.46
C VAL A 167 0.40 -10.44 6.34
N GLY A 168 0.96 -11.64 6.10
CA GLY A 168 0.20 -12.89 5.93
C GLY A 168 -0.38 -13.09 4.52
N TYR A 169 -0.01 -12.24 3.56
CA TYR A 169 -0.47 -12.30 2.17
C TYR A 169 0.73 -12.26 1.21
N HIS A 170 0.62 -12.94 0.07
CA HIS A 170 1.57 -12.72 -1.03
C HIS A 170 1.41 -11.28 -1.56
N PRO A 171 2.50 -10.49 -1.69
CA PRO A 171 2.45 -9.14 -2.22
C PRO A 171 2.16 -9.13 -3.72
N PHE A 172 1.88 -7.97 -4.30
CA PHE A 172 1.91 -7.77 -5.74
C PHE A 172 3.27 -7.21 -6.17
N LEU A 173 3.90 -7.81 -7.19
CA LEU A 173 5.21 -7.38 -7.70
C LEU A 173 5.14 -6.72 -9.09
N ILE A 174 3.93 -6.38 -9.58
CA ILE A 174 3.71 -5.91 -10.96
C ILE A 174 4.53 -4.65 -11.28
N ASP A 175 4.50 -3.67 -10.37
CA ASP A 175 5.25 -2.41 -10.49
C ASP A 175 6.52 -2.37 -9.65
N ALA A 176 6.77 -3.43 -8.90
CA ALA A 176 7.83 -3.47 -7.93
C ALA A 176 9.22 -3.47 -8.58
N GLU A 177 10.16 -2.85 -7.87
CA GLU A 177 11.59 -3.05 -8.04
C GLU A 177 12.13 -3.62 -6.72
N ILE A 178 12.61 -4.87 -6.75
CA ILE A 178 12.91 -5.64 -5.54
C ILE A 178 14.04 -4.99 -4.73
N GLU A 179 15.10 -4.50 -5.36
CA GLU A 179 16.23 -3.92 -4.63
C GLU A 179 15.86 -2.58 -3.96
N SER A 180 15.09 -1.76 -4.65
CA SER A 180 14.48 -0.55 -4.12
C SER A 180 13.51 -0.87 -2.99
N TRP A 181 12.76 -1.98 -3.08
CA TRP A 181 11.85 -2.38 -2.02
C TRP A 181 12.60 -2.86 -0.79
N LEU A 182 13.66 -3.64 -0.95
CA LEU A 182 14.56 -3.99 0.16
C LEU A 182 15.14 -2.73 0.81
N THR A 183 15.56 -1.74 0.02
CA THR A 183 16.04 -0.44 0.54
C THR A 183 14.94 0.31 1.30
N GLY A 184 13.71 0.34 0.75
CA GLY A 184 12.55 0.95 1.39
C GLY A 184 12.15 0.26 2.71
N LEU A 185 12.28 -1.07 2.79
CA LEU A 185 12.04 -1.84 4.01
C LEU A 185 13.11 -1.57 5.08
N GLU A 186 14.38 -1.38 4.70
CA GLU A 186 15.43 -0.97 5.63
C GLU A 186 15.22 0.47 6.13
N LYS A 187 14.77 1.40 5.27
CA LYS A 187 14.32 2.74 5.70
C LYS A 187 13.19 2.64 6.72
N LEU A 188 12.16 1.84 6.42
CA LEU A 188 11.01 1.58 7.30
C LEU A 188 11.45 1.01 8.66
N LYS A 189 12.40 0.06 8.66
CA LYS A 189 12.99 -0.52 9.87
C LYS A 189 13.73 0.55 10.70
N GLY A 190 14.42 1.46 10.03
CA GLY A 190 15.14 2.58 10.65
C GLY A 190 14.25 3.55 11.43
N LEU A 191 12.94 3.60 11.13
CA LEU A 191 11.96 4.40 11.88
C LEU A 191 11.66 3.86 13.28
N LYS A 192 12.05 2.60 13.57
CA LYS A 192 11.95 1.97 14.91
C LYS A 192 10.53 2.00 15.50
N ALA A 193 9.52 1.85 14.65
CA ALA A 193 8.13 1.78 15.08
C ALA A 193 7.87 0.52 15.91
N GLN A 194 7.07 0.67 16.96
CA GLN A 194 6.55 -0.43 17.78
C GLN A 194 5.30 -1.04 17.15
N VAL A 195 4.51 -0.23 16.46
CA VAL A 195 3.31 -0.66 15.74
C VAL A 195 3.41 -0.22 14.29
N ILE A 196 3.25 -1.18 13.38
CA ILE A 196 3.27 -0.95 11.94
C ILE A 196 1.92 -1.38 11.38
N ILE A 197 1.31 -0.46 10.65
CA ILE A 197 0.04 -0.64 9.95
C ILE A 197 0.40 -0.91 8.48
N PRO A 198 0.35 -2.17 8.02
CA PRO A 198 0.62 -2.48 6.62
C PRO A 198 -0.51 -1.98 5.73
N GLY A 199 -0.26 -1.84 4.42
CA GLY A 199 -1.32 -1.63 3.42
C GLY A 199 -2.29 -2.80 3.37
N HIS A 200 -1.79 -4.03 3.56
CA HIS A 200 -2.61 -5.23 3.63
C HIS A 200 -2.22 -6.18 4.77
N GLY A 201 -3.24 -6.70 5.45
CA GLY A 201 -3.07 -7.72 6.49
C GLY A 201 -3.03 -7.15 7.91
N PHE A 202 -2.50 -7.93 8.83
CA PHE A 202 -2.59 -7.64 10.26
C PHE A 202 -1.55 -6.60 10.71
N LEU A 203 -1.86 -5.89 11.81
CA LEU A 203 -0.87 -5.09 12.52
C LEU A 203 0.35 -5.96 12.87
N THR A 204 1.52 -5.34 12.79
CA THR A 204 2.79 -6.01 13.05
C THR A 204 3.77 -5.05 13.70
N ASP A 205 4.97 -5.53 13.98
CA ASP A 205 6.14 -4.75 14.35
C ASP A 205 7.28 -5.02 13.36
N THR A 206 8.51 -4.72 13.76
CA THR A 206 9.75 -4.99 13.00
C THR A 206 9.83 -6.41 12.44
N SER A 207 9.27 -7.42 13.10
CA SER A 207 9.28 -8.81 12.62
C SER A 207 8.56 -8.97 11.27
N GLY A 208 7.52 -8.18 11.02
CA GLY A 208 6.82 -8.15 9.73
C GLY A 208 7.69 -7.59 8.61
N ILE A 209 8.52 -6.59 8.91
CA ILE A 209 9.50 -6.04 7.95
C ILE A 209 10.53 -7.12 7.61
N GLU A 210 11.07 -7.80 8.62
CA GLU A 210 12.07 -8.85 8.44
C GLU A 210 11.51 -10.04 7.65
N ASP A 211 10.26 -10.43 7.90
CA ASP A 211 9.55 -11.45 7.14
C ASP A 211 9.36 -11.02 5.66
N MET A 212 9.03 -9.76 5.40
CA MET A 212 8.92 -9.26 4.02
C MET A 212 10.27 -9.21 3.30
N ILE A 213 11.33 -8.75 3.98
CA ILE A 213 12.71 -8.78 3.45
C ILE A 213 13.10 -10.22 3.09
N SER A 214 12.84 -11.17 3.99
CA SER A 214 13.12 -12.59 3.76
C SER A 214 12.37 -13.10 2.53
N TYR A 215 11.07 -12.83 2.46
CA TYR A 215 10.22 -13.24 1.33
C TYR A 215 10.71 -12.70 -0.02
N LEU A 216 11.02 -11.40 -0.11
CA LEU A 216 11.48 -10.79 -1.36
C LEU A 216 12.82 -11.38 -1.82
N ARG A 217 13.74 -11.64 -0.88
CA ARG A 217 15.00 -12.33 -1.17
C ARG A 217 14.77 -13.75 -1.67
N THR A 218 13.94 -14.53 -0.96
CA THR A 218 13.60 -15.90 -1.38
C THR A 218 12.96 -15.92 -2.76
N PHE A 219 12.00 -15.03 -3.04
CA PHE A 219 11.37 -14.91 -4.35
C PHE A 219 12.42 -14.64 -5.44
N ARG A 220 13.23 -13.59 -5.26
CA ARG A 220 14.27 -13.19 -6.22
C ARG A 220 15.27 -14.32 -6.46
N ASP A 221 15.83 -14.87 -5.40
CA ASP A 221 16.93 -15.83 -5.48
C ASP A 221 16.48 -17.16 -6.09
N ASN A 222 15.28 -17.64 -5.73
CA ASN A 222 14.72 -18.86 -6.31
C ASN A 222 14.27 -18.66 -7.77
N LEU A 223 13.73 -17.49 -8.12
CA LEU A 223 13.40 -17.17 -9.50
C LEU A 223 14.67 -17.15 -10.38
N VAL A 224 15.75 -16.48 -9.92
CA VAL A 224 17.05 -16.48 -10.62
C VAL A 224 17.59 -17.90 -10.79
N LYS A 225 17.56 -18.70 -9.72
CA LYS A 225 18.03 -20.08 -9.75
C LYS A 225 17.27 -20.91 -10.80
N LEU A 226 15.95 -20.90 -10.76
CA LEU A 226 15.12 -21.66 -11.69
C LEU A 226 15.28 -21.18 -13.14
N LYS A 227 15.46 -19.87 -13.34
CA LYS A 227 15.77 -19.32 -14.66
C LYS A 227 17.12 -19.82 -15.20
N ARG A 228 18.16 -19.92 -14.35
CA ARG A 228 19.47 -20.52 -14.69
C ARG A 228 19.38 -22.01 -15.01
N GLU A 229 18.45 -22.72 -14.37
CA GLU A 229 18.18 -24.13 -14.64
C GLU A 229 17.38 -24.37 -15.94
N GLY A 230 16.95 -23.29 -16.62
CA GLY A 230 16.31 -23.34 -17.93
C GLY A 230 14.79 -23.35 -17.91
N TYR A 231 14.14 -23.17 -16.75
CA TYR A 231 12.69 -23.09 -16.68
C TYR A 231 12.17 -21.80 -17.30
N SER A 232 11.20 -21.92 -18.20
CA SER A 232 10.50 -20.78 -18.83
C SER A 232 9.54 -20.08 -17.88
N LYS A 233 9.15 -18.85 -18.24
CA LYS A 233 8.14 -18.06 -17.50
C LYS A 233 6.82 -18.80 -17.40
N GLU A 234 6.39 -19.42 -18.51
CA GLU A 234 5.13 -20.15 -18.61
C GLU A 234 5.13 -21.40 -17.72
N GLU A 235 6.24 -22.14 -17.71
CA GLU A 235 6.42 -23.32 -16.86
C GLU A 235 6.38 -23.01 -15.36
N LEU A 236 7.00 -21.89 -14.96
CA LEU A 236 6.99 -21.45 -13.57
C LEU A 236 5.62 -20.89 -13.16
N ALA A 237 4.92 -20.20 -14.06
CA ALA A 237 3.59 -19.67 -13.78
C ALA A 237 2.54 -20.76 -13.52
N ILE A 238 2.68 -21.95 -14.13
CA ILE A 238 1.80 -23.10 -13.87
C ILE A 238 2.28 -24.00 -12.72
N ARG A 239 3.53 -23.83 -12.25
CA ARG A 239 4.14 -24.53 -11.11
C ARG A 239 4.73 -23.54 -10.09
N PRO A 240 3.93 -22.61 -9.55
CA PRO A 240 4.42 -21.56 -8.65
C PRO A 240 5.05 -22.11 -7.37
N GLU A 241 4.70 -23.33 -6.96
CA GLU A 241 5.27 -24.03 -5.81
C GLU A 241 6.78 -24.29 -5.93
N MET A 242 7.32 -24.32 -7.15
CA MET A 242 8.76 -24.49 -7.39
C MET A 242 9.59 -23.37 -6.76
N LEU A 243 9.02 -22.16 -6.62
CA LEU A 243 9.68 -21.04 -5.96
C LEU A 243 9.88 -21.26 -4.46
N SER A 244 9.26 -22.30 -3.87
CA SER A 244 9.46 -22.67 -2.46
C SER A 244 9.28 -21.50 -1.48
N LEU A 245 8.26 -20.68 -1.72
CA LEU A 245 7.92 -19.53 -0.88
C LEU A 245 7.25 -19.97 0.42
N PRO A 246 7.37 -19.19 1.51
CA PRO A 246 6.59 -19.46 2.72
C PRO A 246 5.09 -19.36 2.41
N SER A 247 4.29 -20.21 3.06
CA SER A 247 2.84 -20.20 2.90
C SER A 247 2.27 -18.86 3.37
N ARG A 248 1.48 -18.23 2.50
CA ARG A 248 0.71 -17.02 2.79
C ARG A 248 -0.64 -17.11 2.08
N LEU A 249 -1.60 -16.28 2.48
CA LEU A 249 -2.86 -16.16 1.77
C LEU A 249 -2.64 -15.56 0.38
N LYS A 250 -3.59 -15.78 -0.53
CA LYS A 250 -3.57 -15.32 -1.93
C LYS A 250 -2.48 -15.98 -2.78
N GLU A 251 -2.36 -17.31 -2.70
CA GLU A 251 -1.39 -18.10 -3.47
C GLU A 251 -1.49 -17.85 -4.99
N GLU A 252 -2.68 -17.49 -5.50
CA GLU A 252 -2.87 -17.14 -6.91
C GLU A 252 -1.97 -15.97 -7.37
N ARG A 253 -1.49 -15.12 -6.45
CA ARG A 253 -0.59 -14.01 -6.76
C ARG A 253 0.83 -14.47 -7.11
N ILE A 254 1.25 -15.66 -6.71
CA ILE A 254 2.61 -16.15 -7.00
C ILE A 254 2.81 -16.23 -8.52
N ALA A 255 1.85 -16.82 -9.25
CA ALA A 255 1.90 -16.92 -10.71
C ALA A 255 1.93 -15.55 -11.40
N ILE A 256 1.14 -14.59 -10.89
CA ILE A 256 1.12 -13.20 -11.39
C ILE A 256 2.49 -12.54 -11.19
N ASN A 257 3.07 -12.73 -10.01
CA ASN A 257 4.38 -12.17 -9.66
C ASN A 257 5.51 -12.78 -10.50
N ILE A 258 5.46 -14.08 -10.79
CA ILE A 258 6.39 -14.73 -11.73
C ILE A 258 6.29 -14.04 -13.10
N GLN A 259 5.09 -13.89 -13.64
CA GLN A 259 4.89 -13.24 -14.94
C GLN A 259 5.44 -11.80 -14.96
N ALA A 260 5.21 -11.05 -13.88
CA ALA A 260 5.68 -9.66 -13.76
C ALA A 260 7.20 -9.53 -13.64
N MET A 261 7.86 -10.48 -12.97
CA MET A 261 9.27 -10.35 -12.59
C MET A 261 10.23 -11.13 -13.48
N TYR A 262 9.80 -12.24 -14.10
CA TYR A 262 10.69 -13.14 -14.83
C TYR A 262 11.56 -12.43 -15.88
N ASP A 263 10.97 -11.52 -16.66
CA ASP A 263 11.68 -10.78 -17.70
C ASP A 263 12.51 -9.61 -17.14
N LYS A 264 12.12 -9.05 -15.99
CA LYS A 264 12.85 -8.00 -15.27
C LYS A 264 14.08 -8.55 -14.54
N THR A 265 14.04 -9.81 -14.14
CA THR A 265 15.13 -10.47 -13.40
C THR A 265 16.27 -10.84 -14.34
N VAL A 266 17.40 -10.17 -14.18
CA VAL A 266 18.65 -10.45 -14.91
C VAL A 266 19.39 -11.61 -14.24
N ILE A 267 20.04 -12.47 -15.05
CA ILE A 267 20.82 -13.64 -14.63
C ILE A 267 22.30 -13.30 -14.54
#